data_AF-A0A2K0TH75-F1
#
_entry.id   AF-A0A2K0TH75-F1
#
_cell.length_a   1.000
_cell.length_b   1.000
_cell.length_c   1.000
_cell.angle_alpha   90.00
_cell.angle_beta   90.00
_cell.angle_gamma   90.00
#
_symmetry.space_group_name_H-M   'P 1'
#
loop_
_entity.id
_entity.type
_entity.pdbx_description
1 polymer ?
#
loop_
_entity_poly.entity_id
_entity_poly.type
_entity_poly.pdbx_seq_one_letter_code
_entity_poly.pdbx_strand_id
1 'polypeptide(L)'
;MGDRHEAQVRSWGFGHVFTWTDGPNSHYAPHSHRGLTTHLIVDGEMTLWYPDEADRKKVTFGVGSRVDVDAGRVHEVWIGSQGCTYVIGE
;
A
#
# COMPACT_ATOMS: atom_id res chain seq x y z
N MET A 1 1.68 12.21 14.00
CA MET A 1 0.65 11.16 13.83
C MET A 1 1.25 9.84 13.32
N GLY A 2 2.37 9.86 12.58
CA GLY A 2 3.05 8.66 12.07
C GLY A 2 3.58 7.68 13.14
N ASP A 3 4.14 8.17 14.25
CA ASP A 3 4.86 7.34 15.22
C ASP A 3 4.09 6.10 15.73
N ARG A 4 2.78 6.21 15.96
CA ARG A 4 1.96 5.08 16.43
C ARG A 4 1.74 4.03 15.34
N HIS A 5 1.39 4.47 14.14
CA HIS A 5 1.10 3.55 13.03
C HIS A 5 2.38 2.90 12.50
N GLU A 6 3.48 3.64 12.46
CA GLU A 6 4.78 3.05 12.15
C GLU A 6 5.25 2.07 13.23
N ALA A 7 5.04 2.36 14.52
CA ALA A 7 5.32 1.37 15.57
C ALA A 7 4.46 0.10 15.42
N GLN A 8 3.19 0.25 15.03
CA GLN A 8 2.31 -0.88 14.73
C GLN A 8 2.85 -1.71 13.57
N VAL A 9 3.25 -1.09 12.46
CA VAL A 9 3.82 -1.81 11.31
C VAL A 9 5.16 -2.48 11.68
N ARG A 10 6.04 -1.80 12.43
CA ARG A 10 7.28 -2.40 12.95
C ARG A 10 7.02 -3.65 13.80
N SER A 11 5.96 -3.64 14.62
CA SER A 11 5.58 -4.81 15.42
C SER A 11 5.13 -6.02 14.60
N TRP A 12 4.81 -5.83 13.30
CA TRP A 12 4.53 -6.93 12.38
C TRP A 12 5.79 -7.58 11.79
N GLY A 13 6.98 -7.05 12.11
CA GLY A 13 8.27 -7.64 11.74
C GLY A 13 9.02 -6.94 10.60
N PHE A 14 8.52 -5.81 10.11
CA PHE A 14 9.19 -5.04 9.05
C PHE A 14 10.37 -4.23 9.61
N GLY A 15 11.53 -4.35 8.95
CA GLY A 15 12.79 -3.73 9.37
C GLY A 15 12.91 -2.27 8.94
N HIS A 16 12.35 -1.93 7.78
CA HIS A 16 12.24 -0.57 7.30
C HIS A 16 10.77 -0.15 7.27
N VAL A 17 10.43 0.93 7.96
CA VAL A 17 9.04 1.41 8.07
C VAL A 17 9.02 2.92 8.03
N PHE A 18 8.14 3.48 7.19
CA PHE A 18 7.98 4.92 7.02
C PHE A 18 6.54 5.27 6.58
N THR A 19 6.12 6.49 6.88
CA THR A 19 4.84 7.04 6.41
C THR A 19 5.03 7.72 5.05
N TRP A 20 4.11 7.47 4.12
CA TRP A 20 4.06 8.11 2.81
C TRP A 20 2.67 8.71 2.55
N THR A 21 2.63 9.84 1.85
CA THR A 21 1.40 10.51 1.43
C THR A 21 1.44 10.76 -0.08
N ASP A 22 0.48 10.18 -0.78
CA ASP A 22 0.22 10.48 -2.18
C ASP A 22 -0.83 11.57 -2.36
N GLY A 23 -0.62 12.38 -3.39
CA GLY A 23 -1.61 13.34 -3.87
C GLY A 23 -2.83 12.68 -4.52
N PRO A 24 -3.92 13.45 -4.68
CA PRO A 24 -5.13 13.01 -5.38
C PRO A 24 -4.87 12.42 -6.77
N ASN A 25 -5.49 11.29 -7.06
CA ASN A 25 -5.47 10.62 -8.38
C ASN A 25 -4.07 10.20 -8.87
N SER A 26 -3.07 10.15 -7.99
CA SER A 26 -1.77 9.57 -8.31
C SER A 26 -1.93 8.13 -8.84
N HIS A 27 -1.06 7.76 -9.77
CA HIS A 27 -1.08 6.45 -10.42
C HIS A 27 0.34 5.89 -10.50
N TYR A 28 0.49 4.65 -10.04
CA TYR A 28 1.71 3.87 -10.18
C TYR A 28 1.46 2.79 -11.20
N ALA A 29 2.16 2.87 -12.33
CA ALA A 29 2.15 1.85 -13.38
C ALA A 29 2.62 0.47 -12.84
N PRO A 30 2.35 -0.63 -13.55
CA PRO A 30 2.71 -1.97 -13.09
C PRO A 30 4.19 -2.11 -12.66
N HIS A 31 4.41 -2.55 -11.42
CA HIS A 31 5.74 -2.73 -10.84
C HIS A 31 5.76 -3.86 -9.79
N SER A 32 6.95 -4.19 -9.27
CA SER A 32 7.12 -5.18 -8.20
C SER A 32 8.31 -4.81 -7.30
N HIS A 33 8.32 -5.36 -6.10
CA HIS A 33 9.42 -5.23 -5.14
C HIS A 33 10.09 -6.59 -4.89
N ARG A 34 11.33 -6.58 -4.40
CA ARG A 34 12.09 -7.81 -4.12
C ARG A 34 11.68 -8.50 -2.82
N GLY A 35 11.09 -7.77 -1.89
CA GLY A 35 10.61 -8.26 -0.59
C GLY A 35 9.10 -8.15 -0.46
N LEU A 36 8.55 -8.76 0.58
CA LEU A 36 7.17 -8.53 1.02
C LEU A 36 7.05 -7.06 1.42
N THR A 37 6.05 -6.37 0.90
CA THR A 37 5.70 -5.02 1.35
C THR A 37 4.32 -5.01 1.99
N THR A 38 4.13 -4.15 2.99
CA THR A 38 2.81 -3.90 3.60
C THR A 38 2.45 -2.42 3.52
N HIS A 39 1.15 -2.15 3.41
CA HIS A 39 0.58 -0.82 3.40
C HIS A 39 -0.55 -0.77 4.42
N LEU A 40 -0.37 -0.03 5.51
CA LEU A 40 -1.44 0.29 6.46
C LEU A 40 -2.01 1.67 6.09
N ILE A 41 -3.24 1.70 5.58
CA ILE A 41 -3.90 2.96 5.20
C ILE A 41 -4.37 3.69 6.46
N VAL A 42 -3.97 4.94 6.60
CA VAL A 42 -4.30 5.79 7.76
C VAL A 42 -5.12 7.02 7.38
N ASP A 43 -5.13 7.41 6.10
CA ASP A 43 -6.01 8.44 5.55
C ASP A 43 -6.28 8.18 4.06
N GLY A 44 -7.46 8.55 3.57
CA GLY A 44 -7.85 8.37 2.16
C GLY A 44 -8.05 6.90 1.73
N GLU A 45 -7.84 6.64 0.44
CA GLU A 45 -8.04 5.32 -0.16
C GLU A 45 -7.07 5.02 -1.31
N MET A 46 -6.79 3.74 -1.49
CA MET A 46 -5.90 3.19 -2.52
C MET A 46 -6.57 2.02 -3.22
N THR A 47 -6.53 2.00 -4.55
CA THR A 47 -7.00 0.87 -5.37
C THR A 47 -5.82 0.09 -5.91
N LEU A 48 -5.80 -1.21 -5.66
CA LEU A 48 -4.73 -2.12 -6.08
C LEU A 48 -5.25 -3.13 -7.11
N TRP A 49 -4.40 -3.51 -8.06
CA TRP A 49 -4.69 -4.50 -9.09
C TRP A 49 -3.48 -5.35 -9.41
N TYR A 50 -3.69 -6.64 -9.66
CA TYR A 50 -2.65 -7.58 -10.07
C TYR A 50 -2.81 -7.91 -11.57
N PRO A 51 -2.16 -7.17 -12.49
CA PRO A 51 -2.40 -7.29 -13.93
C PRO A 51 -2.06 -8.66 -14.52
N ASP A 52 -1.15 -9.41 -13.89
CA ASP A 52 -0.69 -10.70 -14.41
C ASP A 52 -1.53 -11.89 -13.94
N GLU A 53 -2.51 -11.67 -13.05
CA GLU A 53 -3.37 -12.73 -12.54
C GLU A 53 -4.58 -12.97 -13.43
N ALA A 54 -5.01 -14.23 -13.54
CA ALA A 54 -6.14 -14.62 -14.39
C ALA A 54 -7.48 -14.06 -13.88
N ASP A 55 -7.73 -14.17 -12.57
CA ASP A 55 -8.99 -13.76 -11.93
C ASP A 55 -8.90 -12.36 -11.29
N ARG A 56 -8.02 -11.52 -11.83
CA ARG A 56 -7.69 -10.20 -11.31
C ARG A 56 -8.91 -9.30 -11.16
N LYS A 57 -9.03 -8.67 -10.00
CA LYS A 57 -10.00 -7.60 -9.72
C LYS A 57 -9.26 -6.40 -9.16
N LYS A 58 -9.74 -5.20 -9.51
CA LYS A 58 -9.35 -3.98 -8.81
C LYS A 58 -10.02 -3.99 -7.45
N VAL A 59 -9.27 -3.77 -6.39
CA VAL A 59 -9.79 -3.73 -5.02
C VAL A 59 -9.38 -2.41 -4.39
N THR A 60 -10.36 -1.68 -3.87
CA THR A 60 -10.14 -0.42 -3.16
C THR A 60 -10.09 -0.68 -1.66
N PHE A 61 -9.07 -0.12 -1.03
CA PHE A 61 -8.79 -0.22 0.39
C PHE A 61 -8.84 1.19 0.99
N GLY A 62 -9.51 1.33 2.13
CA GLY A 62 -9.59 2.58 2.88
C GLY A 62 -8.89 2.47 4.25
N VAL A 63 -9.05 3.52 5.06
CA VAL A 63 -8.47 3.65 6.40
C VAL A 63 -8.68 2.39 7.26
N GLY A 64 -7.60 1.94 7.90
CA GLY A 64 -7.56 0.75 8.75
C GLY A 64 -7.25 -0.54 7.99
N SER A 65 -7.29 -0.52 6.65
CA SER A 65 -6.89 -1.67 5.84
C SER A 65 -5.38 -1.89 5.92
N ARG A 66 -4.96 -3.14 6.12
CA ARG A 66 -3.60 -3.61 5.86
C ARG A 66 -3.61 -4.35 4.52
N VAL A 67 -2.70 -3.97 3.63
CA VAL A 67 -2.54 -4.59 2.31
C VAL A 67 -1.12 -5.11 2.19
N ASP A 68 -0.97 -6.43 2.16
CA ASP A 68 0.31 -7.08 1.93
C ASP A 68 0.45 -7.42 0.43
N VAL A 69 1.62 -7.15 -0.14
CA VAL A 69 1.99 -7.47 -1.52
C VAL A 69 3.22 -8.36 -1.49
N ASP A 70 3.07 -9.60 -1.97
CA ASP A 70 4.14 -10.59 -1.96
C ASP A 70 5.34 -10.14 -2.82
N ALA A 71 6.54 -10.60 -2.42
CA ALA A 71 7.76 -10.38 -3.17
C ALA A 71 7.61 -10.85 -4.64
N GLY A 72 7.99 -9.98 -5.58
CA GLY A 72 7.94 -10.23 -7.01
C GLY A 72 6.53 -10.17 -7.63
N ARG A 73 5.48 -9.94 -6.83
CA ARG A 73 4.11 -9.85 -7.35
C ARG A 73 3.90 -8.50 -8.05
N VAL A 74 3.63 -8.55 -9.36
CA VAL A 74 3.39 -7.35 -10.16
C VAL A 74 2.04 -6.75 -9.79
N HIS A 75 2.03 -5.48 -9.41
CA HIS A 75 0.83 -4.75 -9.02
C HIS A 75 0.82 -3.33 -9.59
N GLU A 76 -0.38 -2.78 -9.71
CA GLU A 76 -0.68 -1.44 -10.21
C GLU A 76 -1.59 -0.74 -9.21
N VAL A 77 -1.37 0.56 -9.00
CA VAL A 77 -2.00 1.31 -7.90
C VAL A 77 -2.58 2.64 -8.37
N TRP A 78 -3.81 2.94 -7.96
CA TRP A 78 -4.45 4.24 -8.12
C TRP A 78 -4.85 4.81 -6.76
N ILE A 79 -4.56 6.09 -6.56
CA ILE A 79 -4.90 6.82 -5.34
C ILE A 79 -6.24 7.52 -5.53
N GLY A 80 -7.06 7.50 -4.47
CA GLY A 80 -8.38 8.14 -4.48
C GLY A 80 -8.32 9.65 -4.75
N SER A 81 -9.50 10.23 -5.02
CA SER A 81 -9.62 11.65 -5.38
C SER A 81 -9.26 12.63 -4.26
N GLN A 82 -9.09 12.16 -3.02
CA GLN A 82 -8.68 12.97 -1.87
C GLN A 82 -7.20 12.76 -1.49
N GLY A 83 -6.46 11.93 -2.23
CA GLY A 83 -5.14 11.46 -1.82
C GLY A 83 -5.22 10.24 -0.90
N CYS A 84 -4.06 9.78 -0.44
CA CYS A 84 -3.98 8.65 0.49
C CYS A 84 -2.68 8.76 1.31
N THR A 85 -2.79 8.56 2.62
CA THR A 85 -1.63 8.39 3.51
C THR A 85 -1.63 6.99 4.07
N TYR A 86 -0.47 6.35 4.00
CA TYR A 86 -0.30 4.99 4.48
C TYR A 86 1.10 4.81 5.06
N VAL A 87 1.22 3.84 5.96
CA VAL A 87 2.50 3.40 6.50
C VAL A 87 2.96 2.19 5.70
N ILE A 88 4.17 2.31 5.14
CA ILE A 88 4.83 1.27 4.36
C ILE A 88 5.79 0.51 5.26
N GLY A 89 5.79 -0.82 5.16
CA GLY A 89 6.84 -1.68 5.71
C GLY A 89 7.45 -2.54 4.61
N GLU A 90 8.79 -2.65 4.59
CA GLU A 90 9.59 -3.47 3.66
C GLU A 90 10.81 -4.12 4.33
#